data_AF-A0A3R9TPR3-F1
#
_entry.id   AF-A0A3R9TPR3-F1
#
_cell.length_a   1.000
_cell.length_b   1.000
_cell.length_c   1.000
_cell.angle_alpha   90.00
_cell.angle_beta   90.00
_cell.angle_gamma   90.00
#
_symmetry.space_group_name_H-M   'P 1'
#
loop_
_entity.id
_entity.type
_entity.pdbx_description
1 polymer ?
#
loop_
_entity_poly.entity_id
_entity_poly.type
_entity_poly.pdbx_seq_one_letter_code
_entity_poly.pdbx_strand_id
1 'polypeptide(L)'
;MGYQKIVVPADGDKITVKADLSLNVPNHPIIPFIEGDGIGVDITPAMKKVVDAAILKAYGGKRSIEWMEVYCGEKANKIYGTYMPEETFEALREFVVSIKGPLTTPVGGGIRSLNVALRQELDLY
;
A
#
# COMPACT_ATOMS: atom_id res chain seq x y z
N MET A 1 -8.53 -17.91 1.68
CA MET A 1 -7.47 -17.87 2.70
C MET A 1 -7.18 -16.40 2.96
N GLY A 2 -7.19 -15.97 4.21
CA GLY A 2 -6.95 -14.57 4.55
C GLY A 2 -5.45 -14.25 4.58
N TYR A 3 -5.14 -12.96 4.55
CA TYR A 3 -3.79 -12.46 4.81
C TYR A 3 -3.29 -12.89 6.20
N GLN A 4 -1.97 -13.06 6.38
CA GLN A 4 -1.42 -13.60 7.63
C GLN A 4 -1.30 -12.52 8.71
N LYS A 5 -0.83 -11.31 8.35
CA LYS A 5 -0.81 -10.17 9.28
C LYS A 5 -1.44 -8.89 8.74
N ILE A 6 -1.77 -8.83 7.45
CA ILE A 6 -2.52 -7.68 6.91
C ILE A 6 -3.97 -7.75 7.41
N VAL A 7 -4.48 -6.63 7.92
CA VAL A 7 -5.88 -6.49 8.35
C VAL A 7 -6.62 -5.65 7.32
N VAL A 8 -7.59 -6.27 6.64
CA VAL A 8 -8.45 -5.56 5.69
C VAL A 8 -9.48 -4.72 6.46
N PRO A 9 -9.60 -3.41 6.21
CA PRO A 9 -10.64 -2.58 6.80
C PRO A 9 -12.05 -3.10 6.45
N ALA A 10 -12.97 -3.06 7.42
CA ALA A 10 -14.33 -3.58 7.23
C ALA A 10 -15.24 -2.61 6.45
N ASP A 11 -14.97 -1.30 6.53
CA ASP A 11 -15.87 -0.24 6.08
C ASP A 11 -15.53 0.31 4.67
N GLY A 12 -14.82 -0.47 3.85
CA GLY A 12 -14.38 -0.03 2.52
C GLY A 12 -14.49 -1.11 1.44
N ASP A 13 -14.41 -0.65 0.19
CA ASP A 13 -14.53 -1.47 -1.00
C ASP A 13 -13.27 -1.42 -1.86
N LYS A 14 -13.01 -2.47 -2.65
CA LYS A 14 -11.87 -2.51 -3.58
C LYS A 14 -12.12 -1.60 -4.79
N ILE A 15 -11.06 -0.95 -5.26
CA ILE A 15 -11.04 -0.43 -6.63
C ILE A 15 -10.95 -1.63 -7.58
N THR A 16 -11.79 -1.65 -8.62
CA THR A 16 -11.79 -2.74 -9.61
C THR A 16 -11.50 -2.21 -11.01
N VAL A 17 -10.87 -3.05 -11.83
CA VAL A 17 -10.61 -2.74 -13.25
C VAL A 17 -11.71 -3.39 -14.09
N LYS A 18 -12.40 -2.59 -14.91
CA LYS A 18 -13.42 -3.09 -15.83
C LYS A 18 -12.78 -3.75 -17.05
N ALA A 19 -13.59 -4.47 -17.84
CA ALA A 19 -13.13 -5.11 -19.08
C ALA A 19 -12.55 -4.13 -20.12
N ASP A 20 -12.95 -2.85 -20.07
CA ASP A 20 -12.45 -1.78 -20.92
C ASP A 20 -11.21 -1.07 -20.35
N LEU A 21 -10.60 -1.63 -19.29
CA LEU A 21 -9.46 -1.08 -18.55
C LEU A 21 -9.76 0.21 -17.76
N SER A 22 -11.01 0.68 -17.71
CA SER A 22 -11.38 1.80 -16.83
C SER A 22 -11.46 1.36 -15.37
N LEU A 23 -11.14 2.27 -14.45
CA LEU A 23 -11.26 2.02 -13.02
C LEU A 23 -12.70 2.28 -12.56
N ASN A 24 -13.24 1.33 -11.80
CA ASN A 24 -14.40 1.55 -10.96
C ASN A 24 -13.92 1.90 -9.54
N VAL A 25 -14.12 3.15 -9.14
CA VAL A 25 -13.66 3.68 -7.86
C VAL A 25 -14.88 3.92 -6.94
N PRO A 26 -15.03 3.16 -5.84
CA PRO A 26 -16.11 3.37 -4.86
C PRO A 26 -15.92 4.68 -4.10
N ASN A 27 -16.89 5.05 -3.25
CA ASN A 27 -16.79 6.27 -2.43
C ASN A 27 -15.83 6.12 -1.23
N HIS A 28 -15.64 4.89 -0.75
CA HIS A 28 -14.79 4.54 0.40
C HIS A 28 -13.79 3.44 -0.03
N PRO A 29 -12.87 3.73 -0.97
CA PRO A 29 -11.92 2.74 -1.44
C PRO A 29 -10.94 2.32 -0.34
N ILE A 30 -10.65 1.02 -0.27
CA ILE A 30 -9.53 0.50 0.50
C ILE A 30 -8.25 0.73 -0.30
N ILE A 31 -7.28 1.43 0.30
CA ILE A 31 -5.98 1.70 -0.33
C ILE A 31 -4.86 1.10 0.54
N PRO A 32 -4.18 0.04 0.06
CA PRO A 32 -2.95 -0.43 0.66
C PRO A 32 -1.91 0.70 0.77
N PHE A 33 -1.29 0.82 1.93
CA PHE A 33 -0.12 1.67 2.12
C PHE A 33 1.04 0.92 2.77
N ILE A 34 2.25 1.19 2.28
CA ILE A 34 3.51 0.77 2.93
C ILE A 34 4.06 1.99 3.67
N GLU A 35 4.23 1.89 4.99
CA GLU A 35 4.80 2.97 5.82
C GLU A 35 6.17 3.43 5.30
N GLY A 36 6.99 2.48 4.85
CA GLY A 36 8.34 2.71 4.36
C GLY A 36 9.38 2.66 5.49
N ASP A 37 10.62 2.92 5.11
CA ASP A 37 11.79 2.91 5.98
C ASP A 37 12.35 4.33 6.17
N GLY A 38 13.15 4.52 7.22
CA GLY A 38 13.77 5.81 7.54
C GLY A 38 12.71 6.91 7.65
N ILE A 39 12.83 7.94 6.80
CA ILE A 39 11.89 9.07 6.77
C ILE A 39 10.45 8.68 6.43
N GLY A 40 10.22 7.48 5.85
CA GLY A 40 8.88 6.94 5.58
C GLY A 40 7.98 6.93 6.82
N VAL A 41 8.55 6.58 7.98
CA VAL A 41 7.84 6.55 9.27
C VAL A 41 7.28 7.92 9.65
N ASP A 42 7.98 9.00 9.27
CA ASP A 42 7.56 10.37 9.56
C ASP A 42 6.58 10.92 8.52
N ILE A 43 6.85 10.69 7.22
CA ILE A 43 6.08 11.31 6.14
C ILE A 43 4.78 10.58 5.82
N THR A 44 4.71 9.27 6.03
CA THR A 44 3.50 8.50 5.68
C THR A 44 2.30 8.88 6.55
N PRO A 45 2.41 9.01 7.89
CA PRO A 45 1.32 9.51 8.72
C PRO A 45 0.92 10.95 8.38
N ALA A 46 1.88 11.81 8.04
CA ALA A 46 1.62 13.19 7.63
C ALA A 46 0.86 13.24 6.29
N MET A 47 1.28 12.43 5.32
CA MET A 47 0.61 12.29 4.02
C MET A 47 -0.85 11.85 4.19
N LYS A 48 -1.11 10.79 4.99
CA LYS A 48 -2.47 10.31 5.25
C LYS A 48 -3.37 11.42 5.81
N LYS A 49 -2.89 12.14 6.84
CA LYS A 49 -3.63 13.27 7.44
C LYS A 49 -3.99 14.35 6.43
N VAL A 50 -3.06 14.71 5.55
CA VAL A 50 -3.31 15.74 4.51
C VAL A 50 -4.31 15.24 3.48
N VAL A 51 -4.17 14.00 3.01
CA VAL A 51 -5.09 13.38 2.04
C VAL A 51 -6.50 13.27 2.63
N ASP A 52 -6.64 12.78 3.85
CA ASP A 52 -7.93 12.64 4.54
C ASP A 52 -8.62 14.01 4.71
N ALA A 53 -7.87 15.03 5.12
CA ALA A 53 -8.38 16.40 5.25
C ALA A 53 -8.82 16.99 3.90
N ALA A 54 -8.06 16.74 2.83
CA ALA A 54 -8.40 17.20 1.48
C ALA A 54 -9.69 16.53 0.97
N ILE A 55 -9.84 15.22 1.17
CA ILE A 55 -11.05 14.48 0.81
C ILE A 55 -12.24 15.00 1.60
N LEU A 56 -12.11 15.14 2.91
CA LEU A 56 -13.16 15.67 3.78
C LEU A 56 -13.61 17.06 3.31
N LYS A 57 -12.66 17.95 2.98
CA LYS A 57 -12.94 19.30 2.50
C LYS A 57 -13.65 19.31 1.15
N ALA A 58 -13.22 18.46 0.21
CA ALA A 58 -13.75 18.43 -1.15
C ALA A 58 -15.12 17.75 -1.25
N TYR A 59 -15.35 16.71 -0.45
CA TYR A 59 -16.53 15.84 -0.58
C TYR A 59 -17.49 15.93 0.61
N GLY A 60 -17.18 16.70 1.65
CA GLY A 60 -18.07 16.90 2.80
C GLY A 60 -18.42 15.59 3.52
N GLY A 61 -17.47 14.65 3.58
CA GLY A 61 -17.66 13.33 4.19
C GLY A 61 -18.33 12.27 3.32
N LYS A 62 -18.76 12.61 2.09
CA LYS A 62 -19.33 11.62 1.15
C LYS A 62 -18.30 10.64 0.58
N ARG A 63 -17.01 10.89 0.79
CA ARG A 63 -15.89 10.05 0.39
C ARG A 63 -14.86 10.00 1.50
N SER A 64 -14.16 8.88 1.62
CA SER A 64 -13.00 8.67 2.50
C SER A 64 -12.02 7.72 1.81
N ILE A 65 -10.85 7.48 2.40
CA ILE A 65 -10.01 6.33 2.07
C ILE A 65 -9.94 5.46 3.31
N GLU A 66 -10.14 4.15 3.11
CA GLU A 66 -9.92 3.16 4.15
C GLU A 66 -8.50 2.62 4.02
N TRP A 67 -7.61 3.13 4.85
CA TRP A 67 -6.18 2.82 4.76
C TRP A 67 -5.89 1.40 5.27
N MET A 68 -5.32 0.56 4.41
CA MET A 68 -4.90 -0.80 4.75
C MET A 68 -3.37 -0.86 4.84
N GLU A 69 -2.79 -1.10 6.02
CA GLU A 69 -1.34 -1.22 6.12
C GLU A 69 -0.87 -2.55 5.53
N VAL A 70 0.13 -2.49 4.64
CA VAL A 70 0.84 -3.66 4.12
C VAL A 70 2.34 -3.49 4.33
N TYR A 71 3.08 -4.59 4.44
CA TYR A 71 4.42 -4.57 5.02
C TYR A 71 5.50 -4.90 3.99
N CYS A 72 6.35 -3.92 3.70
CA CYS A 72 7.58 -4.11 2.93
C CYS A 72 8.70 -3.30 3.58
N GLY A 73 9.95 -3.75 3.48
CA GLY A 73 11.09 -3.07 4.10
C GLY A 73 11.45 -3.58 5.49
N GLU A 74 12.05 -2.73 6.31
CA GLU A 74 12.56 -3.07 7.64
C GLU A 74 11.45 -3.52 8.59
N LYS A 75 10.27 -2.87 8.51
CA LYS A 75 9.11 -3.25 9.30
C LYS A 75 8.63 -4.67 8.95
N ALA A 76 8.63 -5.01 7.67
CA ALA A 76 8.32 -6.37 7.23
C ALA A 76 9.35 -7.37 7.77
N ASN A 77 10.64 -7.07 7.68
CA ASN A 77 11.67 -7.97 8.17
C ASN A 77 11.55 -8.22 9.69
N LYS A 78 11.15 -7.22 10.48
CA LYS A 78 10.88 -7.37 11.92
C LYS A 78 9.66 -8.25 12.21
N ILE A 79 8.61 -8.16 11.40
CA ILE A 79 7.34 -8.87 11.62
C ILE A 79 7.37 -10.30 11.05
N TYR A 80 8.00 -10.49 9.89
CA TYR A 80 7.95 -11.70 9.09
C TYR A 80 9.28 -12.43 8.95
N GLY A 81 10.41 -11.79 9.31
CA GLY A 81 11.74 -12.31 8.99
C GLY A 81 12.12 -12.19 7.51
N THR A 82 11.34 -11.45 6.72
CA THR A 82 11.62 -11.14 5.31
C THR A 82 11.22 -9.70 4.98
N TYR A 83 11.98 -9.05 4.10
CA TYR A 83 11.69 -7.69 3.62
C TYR A 83 10.51 -7.63 2.64
N MET A 84 10.14 -8.76 2.03
CA MET A 84 9.11 -8.85 0.99
C MET A 84 8.22 -10.08 1.22
N PRO A 85 7.27 -10.01 2.17
CA PRO A 85 6.28 -11.07 2.38
C PRO A 85 5.41 -11.25 1.13
N GLU A 86 5.09 -12.49 0.76
CA GLU A 86 4.27 -12.82 -0.41
C GLU A 86 2.88 -12.16 -0.35
N GLU A 87 2.26 -12.16 0.84
CA GLU A 87 0.93 -11.56 1.07
C GLU A 87 0.89 -10.06 0.76
N THR A 88 2.04 -9.38 0.77
CA THR A 88 2.12 -7.98 0.34
C THR A 88 1.90 -7.86 -1.16
N PHE A 89 2.50 -8.72 -1.98
CA PHE A 89 2.27 -8.69 -3.42
C PHE A 89 0.85 -9.12 -3.77
N GLU A 90 0.30 -10.10 -3.06
CA GLU A 90 -1.11 -10.48 -3.20
C GLU A 90 -2.04 -9.30 -2.94
N ALA A 91 -1.85 -8.59 -1.82
CA ALA A 91 -2.64 -7.40 -1.50
C ALA A 91 -2.45 -6.27 -2.52
N LEU A 92 -1.23 -5.99 -2.96
CA LEU A 92 -0.98 -4.93 -3.93
C LEU A 92 -1.61 -5.23 -5.30
N ARG A 93 -1.62 -6.49 -5.75
CA ARG A 93 -2.32 -6.90 -6.98
C ARG A 93 -3.84 -6.84 -6.81
N GLU A 94 -4.35 -7.29 -5.68
CA GLU A 94 -5.79 -7.38 -5.41
C GLU A 94 -6.46 -6.00 -5.31
N PHE A 95 -5.79 -5.02 -4.70
CA PHE A 95 -6.36 -3.70 -4.45
C PHE A 95 -6.00 -2.65 -5.50
N VAL A 96 -5.18 -3.00 -6.50
CA VAL A 96 -4.87 -2.25 -7.74
C VAL A 96 -4.10 -0.92 -7.54
N VAL A 97 -4.50 -0.12 -6.57
CA VAL A 97 -3.91 1.19 -6.25
C VAL A 97 -3.31 1.11 -4.87
N SER A 98 -2.05 1.52 -4.74
CA SER A 98 -1.34 1.56 -3.46
C SER A 98 -0.43 2.78 -3.38
N ILE A 99 -0.03 3.13 -2.15
CA ILE A 99 0.92 4.21 -1.90
C ILE A 99 2.03 3.73 -0.96
N LYS A 100 3.24 4.23 -1.11
CA LYS A 100 4.37 3.79 -0.28
C LYS A 100 5.34 4.89 0.09
N GLY A 101 5.73 4.95 1.37
CA GLY A 101 6.91 5.67 1.82
C GLY A 101 8.19 5.11 1.20
N PRO A 102 9.33 5.83 1.24
CA PRO A 102 10.61 5.33 0.72
C PRO A 102 11.01 3.99 1.35
N LEU A 103 11.76 3.17 0.62
CA LEU A 103 12.25 1.88 1.11
C LEU A 103 13.77 1.85 1.04
N THR A 104 14.40 1.45 2.13
CA THR A 104 15.86 1.30 2.20
C THR A 104 16.24 0.06 1.41
N THR A 105 17.14 0.21 0.45
CA THR A 105 17.80 -0.95 -0.18
C THR A 105 19.11 -1.20 0.55
N PRO A 106 19.30 -2.35 1.22
CA PRO A 106 20.58 -2.67 1.86
C PRO A 106 21.72 -2.61 0.83
N VAL A 107 22.78 -1.87 1.15
CA VAL A 107 23.96 -1.78 0.29
C VAL A 107 24.88 -2.97 0.60
N GLY A 108 25.11 -3.82 -0.39
CA GLY A 108 25.88 -5.06 -0.24
C GLY A 108 25.04 -6.19 0.38
N GLY A 109 25.16 -7.41 -0.18
CA GLY A 109 24.41 -8.58 0.28
C GLY A 109 23.57 -9.30 -0.79
N GLY A 110 23.66 -8.89 -2.06
CA GLY A 110 22.97 -9.59 -3.17
C GLY A 110 21.45 -9.42 -3.19
N ILE A 111 20.88 -8.62 -2.28
CA ILE A 111 19.45 -8.33 -2.23
C ILE A 111 19.11 -7.32 -3.34
N ARG A 112 18.20 -7.72 -4.22
CA ARG A 112 17.63 -6.85 -5.24
C ARG A 112 16.94 -5.65 -4.60
N SER A 113 17.08 -4.46 -5.20
CA SER A 113 16.34 -3.28 -4.71
C SER A 113 14.85 -3.59 -4.55
N LEU A 114 14.30 -3.29 -3.37
CA LEU A 114 12.89 -3.54 -3.06
C LEU A 114 11.96 -2.82 -4.04
N ASN A 115 12.32 -1.60 -4.47
CA ASN A 115 11.56 -0.85 -5.47
C ASN A 115 11.67 -1.46 -6.88
N VAL A 116 12.78 -2.13 -7.21
CA VAL A 116 12.90 -2.87 -8.47
C VAL A 116 12.04 -4.14 -8.40
N ALA A 117 12.11 -4.88 -7.30
CA ALA A 117 11.29 -6.07 -7.09
C ALA A 117 9.79 -5.74 -7.17
N LEU A 118 9.31 -4.72 -6.45
CA LEU A 118 7.92 -4.27 -6.52
C LEU A 118 7.47 -3.99 -7.95
N ARG A 119 8.25 -3.23 -8.73
CA ARG A 119 7.88 -2.90 -10.12
C ARG A 119 7.85 -4.13 -11.03
N GLN A 120 8.74 -5.08 -10.83
CA GLN A 120 8.78 -6.27 -11.68
C GLN A 120 7.71 -7.30 -11.31
N GLU A 121 7.52 -7.56 -10.03
CA GLU A 121 6.50 -8.51 -9.55
C GLU A 121 5.07 -8.03 -9.79
N LEU A 122 4.89 -6.71 -9.93
CA LEU A 122 3.60 -6.06 -10.20
C LEU A 122 3.48 -5.55 -11.65
N ASP A 123 4.49 -5.77 -12.49
CA ASP A 123 4.53 -5.35 -13.90
C ASP A 123 4.20 -3.86 -14.13
N LEU A 124 4.85 -2.98 -13.35
CA LEU A 124 4.64 -1.53 -13.39
C LEU A 124 5.63 -0.86 -14.38
N TYR A 125 5.37 -1.00 -15.68
CA TYR A 125 6.18 -0.45 -16.80
C TYR A 125 5.71 0.90 -17.33
#